data_AF-A0A142XYX3-F1
#
_entry.id   AF-A0A142XYX3-F1
#
_cell.length_a   1.000
_cell.length_b   1.000
_cell.length_c   1.000
_cell.angle_alpha   90.00
_cell.angle_beta   90.00
_cell.angle_gamma   90.00
#
_symmetry.space_group_name_H-M   'P 1'
#
loop_
_entity.id
_entity.type
_entity.pdbx_description
1 polymer ?
#
loop_
_entity_poly.entity_id
_entity_poly.type
_entity_poly.pdbx_seq_one_letter_code
_entity_poly.pdbx_strand_id
1 'polypeptide(L)'
;MIDVERVVTLDELMDRVPEHLVRDAESRSEKTEVKTVPSNRPDTMSKEPSKAQRIRSFLEEKPEARNKDVVTALEKYSVTAADVANVKSQMKRAESAAPTPRRKSEGVASTTVASDESGPNLNLKHLEAAVEFVKLVGSVQAAQHLLIIVDRIKGA
;
A
#
# COMPACT_ATOMS: atom_id res chain seq x y z
N MET A 1 25.66 -13.60 -41.93
CA MET A 1 24.56 -12.66 -42.22
C MET A 1 23.31 -13.31 -41.69
N ILE A 2 22.69 -12.72 -40.67
CA ILE A 2 21.40 -13.17 -40.14
C ILE A 2 20.39 -12.16 -40.69
N ASP A 3 19.42 -12.61 -41.46
CA ASP A 3 18.35 -11.77 -42.01
C ASP A 3 17.44 -11.30 -40.88
N VAL A 4 17.48 -10.00 -40.56
CA VAL A 4 16.73 -9.37 -39.45
C VAL A 4 15.49 -8.61 -39.96
N GLU A 5 14.83 -9.10 -41.01
CA GLU A 5 13.59 -8.50 -41.53
C GLU A 5 12.43 -9.50 -41.57
N ARG A 6 12.17 -10.16 -40.44
CA ARG A 6 10.84 -10.74 -40.20
C ARG A 6 10.16 -9.93 -39.10
N VAL A 7 9.38 -8.96 -39.54
CA VAL A 7 8.42 -8.24 -38.71
C VAL A 7 7.36 -9.25 -38.29
N VAL A 8 7.51 -9.82 -37.09
CA VAL A 8 6.46 -10.62 -36.45
C VAL A 8 5.36 -9.65 -36.06
N THR A 9 4.21 -9.73 -36.73
CA THR A 9 3.05 -8.89 -36.41
C THR A 9 2.41 -9.36 -35.12
N LEU A 10 1.81 -8.43 -34.36
CA LEU A 10 1.17 -8.72 -33.08
C LEU A 10 0.10 -9.81 -33.18
N ASP A 11 -0.58 -9.90 -34.33
CA ASP A 11 -1.58 -10.94 -34.62
C ASP A 11 -0.98 -12.35 -34.59
N GLU A 12 0.26 -12.52 -35.07
CA GLU A 12 0.93 -13.83 -35.10
C GLU A 12 1.36 -14.32 -33.70
N LEU A 13 1.42 -13.40 -32.72
CA LEU A 13 1.71 -13.71 -31.32
C LEU A 13 0.43 -13.98 -30.50
N MET A 14 -0.71 -13.43 -30.92
CA MET A 14 -2.01 -13.67 -30.26
C MET A 14 -2.57 -15.06 -30.55
N ASP A 15 -2.26 -15.64 -31.71
CA ASP A 15 -2.63 -17.03 -32.04
C ASP A 15 -1.78 -18.09 -31.32
N ARG A 16 -0.74 -17.66 -30.59
CA ARG A 16 0.20 -18.54 -29.87
C ARG A 16 -0.02 -18.59 -28.36
N VAL A 17 -1.14 -18.06 -27.86
CA VAL A 17 -1.46 -18.20 -26.43
C VAL A 17 -1.78 -19.67 -26.14
N PRO A 18 -0.97 -20.36 -25.31
CA PRO A 18 -1.22 -21.74 -24.96
C PRO A 18 -2.56 -21.86 -24.20
N GLU A 19 -3.50 -22.65 -24.71
CA GLU A 19 -4.87 -22.79 -24.17
C GLU A 19 -4.93 -23.13 -22.67
N HIS A 20 -3.87 -23.73 -22.11
CA HIS A 20 -3.83 -24.07 -20.68
C HIS A 20 -3.84 -22.83 -19.76
N LEU A 21 -3.31 -21.69 -20.21
CA LEU A 21 -3.30 -20.46 -19.40
C LEU A 21 -4.69 -19.80 -19.30
N VAL A 22 -5.56 -20.02 -20.29
CA VAL A 22 -6.92 -19.51 -20.29
C VAL A 22 -7.80 -20.29 -19.31
N ARG A 23 -7.63 -21.62 -19.25
CA ARG A 23 -8.34 -22.48 -18.29
C ARG A 23 -7.97 -22.21 -16.83
N ASP A 24 -6.72 -21.87 -16.55
CA ASP A 24 -6.28 -21.52 -15.19
C ASP A 24 -6.84 -20.19 -14.71
N ALA A 25 -7.13 -19.25 -15.62
CA ALA A 25 -7.75 -17.97 -15.29
C ALA A 25 -9.26 -18.11 -15.01
N GLU A 26 -9.97 -18.95 -15.76
CA GLU A 26 -11.40 -19.22 -15.51
C GLU A 26 -11.62 -19.95 -14.18
N SER A 27 -10.75 -20.91 -13.85
CA SER A 27 -10.82 -21.67 -12.59
C SER A 27 -10.58 -20.82 -11.33
N ARG A 28 -10.01 -19.61 -11.49
CA ARG A 28 -9.66 -18.72 -10.38
C ARG A 28 -10.72 -17.64 -10.11
N SER A 29 -11.69 -17.47 -11.01
CA SER A 29 -12.73 -16.44 -10.90
C SER A 29 -13.94 -16.87 -10.07
N GLU A 30 -14.04 -18.13 -9.64
CA GLU A 30 -15.19 -18.62 -8.85
C GLU A 30 -14.99 -18.60 -7.32
N LYS A 31 -13.85 -18.10 -6.80
CA LYS A 31 -13.53 -18.21 -5.35
C LYS A 31 -13.31 -16.90 -4.58
N THR A 32 -13.64 -15.75 -5.15
CA THR A 32 -13.70 -14.48 -4.41
C THR A 32 -15.12 -14.17 -3.99
N GLU A 33 -15.62 -14.99 -3.08
CA GLU A 33 -16.78 -14.67 -2.26
C GLU A 33 -16.45 -13.42 -1.42
N VAL A 34 -17.27 -12.40 -1.63
CA VAL A 34 -17.19 -11.08 -1.02
C VAL A 34 -17.29 -11.21 0.50
N LYS A 35 -16.15 -11.18 1.20
CA LYS A 35 -16.13 -10.98 2.64
C LYS A 35 -16.31 -9.50 2.94
N THR A 36 -17.57 -9.10 2.95
CA THR A 36 -18.09 -7.87 3.55
C THR A 36 -17.36 -7.60 4.87
N VAL A 37 -16.77 -6.42 4.99
CA VAL A 37 -16.14 -5.93 6.22
C VAL A 37 -17.28 -5.49 7.14
N PRO A 38 -17.59 -6.19 8.26
CA PRO A 38 -18.50 -5.63 9.25
C PRO A 38 -17.79 -4.48 9.96
N SER A 39 -18.21 -3.25 9.62
CA SER A 39 -18.01 -2.05 10.42
C SER A 39 -18.70 -2.27 11.78
N ASN A 40 -17.99 -2.87 12.72
CA ASN A 40 -18.48 -3.13 14.07
C ASN A 40 -18.02 -1.98 14.98
N ARG A 41 -18.81 -0.92 15.09
CA ARG A 41 -18.77 0.01 16.22
C ARG A 41 -19.66 -0.56 17.33
N PRO A 42 -19.10 -0.93 18.50
CA PRO A 42 -19.90 -1.12 19.70
C PRO A 42 -19.75 0.09 20.61
N ASP A 43 -20.79 0.91 20.64
CA ASP A 43 -21.09 1.79 21.76
C ASP A 43 -21.57 0.95 22.95
N THR A 44 -20.87 1.08 24.07
CA THR A 44 -21.31 0.82 25.46
C THR A 44 -21.62 -0.61 25.94
N MET A 45 -21.14 -0.87 27.17
CA MET A 45 -21.37 -2.02 28.08
C MET A 45 -20.49 -3.27 27.86
N SER A 46 -19.46 -3.37 28.71
CA SER A 46 -18.68 -4.58 29.05
C SER A 46 -17.94 -5.31 27.92
N LYS A 47 -17.34 -4.56 26.99
CA LYS A 47 -16.39 -5.15 26.05
C LYS A 47 -15.02 -5.21 26.71
N GLU A 48 -14.59 -6.42 27.04
CA GLU A 48 -13.22 -6.63 27.53
C GLU A 48 -12.21 -5.85 26.67
N PRO A 49 -11.30 -5.11 27.28
CA PRO A 49 -10.39 -4.25 26.53
C PRO A 49 -9.55 -5.10 25.57
N SER A 50 -9.45 -4.65 24.31
CA SER A 50 -8.57 -5.28 23.31
C SER A 50 -7.14 -5.37 23.85
N LYS A 51 -6.33 -6.35 23.39
CA LYS A 51 -4.93 -6.51 23.81
C LYS A 51 -4.14 -5.20 23.74
N ALA A 52 -4.30 -4.46 22.64
CA ALA A 52 -3.65 -3.16 22.46
C ALA A 52 -4.17 -2.07 23.41
N GLN A 53 -5.43 -2.17 23.85
CA GLN A 53 -5.99 -1.26 24.84
C GLN A 53 -5.43 -1.57 26.24
N ARG A 54 -5.35 -2.85 26.60
CA ARG A 54 -4.73 -3.30 27.87
C ARG A 54 -3.28 -2.83 28.00
N ILE A 55 -2.51 -2.96 26.91
CA ILE A 55 -1.12 -2.47 26.86
C ILE A 55 -1.06 -0.95 27.05
N ARG A 56 -1.93 -0.19 26.39
CA ARG A 56 -1.99 1.27 26.54
C ARG A 56 -2.31 1.69 27.97
N SER A 57 -3.37 1.13 28.56
CA SER A 57 -3.74 1.42 29.95
C SER A 57 -2.62 1.10 30.93
N PHE A 58 -1.90 -0.02 30.73
CA PHE A 58 -0.76 -0.37 31.57
C PHE A 58 0.43 0.59 31.41
N LEU A 59 0.71 1.05 30.18
CA LEU A 59 1.76 2.03 29.91
C LEU A 59 1.39 3.44 30.41
N GLU A 60 0.10 3.79 30.44
CA GLU A 60 -0.40 5.03 31.02
C GLU A 60 -0.23 5.05 32.55
N GLU A 61 -0.54 3.94 33.22
CA GLU A 61 -0.30 3.80 34.67
C GLU A 61 1.20 3.73 35.02
N LYS A 62 2.02 3.14 34.15
CA LYS A 62 3.46 2.95 34.37
C LYS A 62 4.29 3.30 33.12
N PRO A 63 4.55 4.59 32.86
CA PRO A 63 5.27 5.02 31.66
C PRO A 63 6.74 4.56 31.63
N GLU A 64 7.34 4.27 32.79
CA GLU A 64 8.72 3.81 32.91
C GLU A 64 8.89 2.28 32.79
N ALA A 65 7.79 1.52 32.70
CA ALA A 65 7.86 0.07 32.63
C ALA A 65 8.68 -0.42 31.43
N ARG A 66 9.58 -1.39 31.66
CA ARG A 66 10.32 -2.03 30.57
C ARG A 66 9.39 -2.98 29.83
N ASN A 67 9.67 -3.22 28.54
CA ASN A 67 8.84 -4.10 27.72
C ASN A 67 8.66 -5.50 28.34
N LYS A 68 9.68 -6.01 29.05
CA LYS A 68 9.61 -7.29 29.77
C LYS A 68 8.55 -7.28 30.87
N ASP A 69 8.47 -6.20 31.64
CA ASP A 69 7.54 -6.07 32.77
C ASP A 69 6.09 -5.99 32.29
N VAL A 70 5.87 -5.30 31.16
CA VAL A 70 4.55 -5.23 30.50
C VAL A 70 4.10 -6.60 30.01
N VAL A 71 5.01 -7.38 29.41
CA VAL A 71 4.72 -8.74 28.94
C VAL A 71 4.41 -9.66 30.11
N THR A 72 5.19 -9.62 31.19
CA THR A 72 4.94 -10.42 32.40
C THR A 72 3.60 -10.06 33.04
N ALA A 73 3.25 -8.77 33.11
CA ALA A 73 1.99 -8.32 33.68
C ALA A 73 0.76 -8.70 32.82
N LEU A 74 0.92 -8.76 31.49
CA LEU A 74 -0.15 -9.04 30.53
C LEU A 74 -0.06 -10.43 29.90
N GLU A 75 0.72 -11.34 30.47
CA GLU A 75 0.95 -12.70 29.95
C GLU A 75 -0.35 -13.50 29.82
N LYS A 76 -1.28 -13.29 30.78
CA LYS A 76 -2.64 -13.89 30.79
C LYS A 76 -3.45 -13.60 29.52
N TYR A 77 -3.11 -12.55 28.78
CA TYR A 77 -3.79 -12.12 27.56
C TYR A 77 -3.00 -12.46 26.28
N SER A 78 -1.96 -13.29 26.40
CA SER A 78 -1.06 -13.66 25.30
C SER A 78 -0.53 -12.44 24.57
N VAL A 79 0.00 -11.48 25.34
CA VAL A 79 0.68 -10.28 24.85
C VAL A 79 2.16 -10.60 24.66
N THR A 80 2.70 -10.28 23.50
CA THR A 80 4.12 -10.51 23.19
C THR A 80 4.94 -9.22 23.28
N ALA A 81 6.27 -9.34 23.34
CA ALA A 81 7.17 -8.19 23.29
C ALA A 81 7.02 -7.37 22.00
N ALA A 82 6.65 -8.03 20.89
CA ALA A 82 6.38 -7.36 19.61
C ALA A 82 5.13 -6.49 19.69
N ASP A 83 4.06 -6.97 20.34
CA ASP A 83 2.83 -6.19 20.54
C ASP A 83 3.09 -4.92 21.35
N VAL A 84 3.87 -5.03 22.44
CA VAL A 84 4.26 -3.90 23.29
C VAL A 84 5.10 -2.88 22.51
N ALA A 85 6.09 -3.34 21.74
CA ALA A 85 6.93 -2.46 20.92
C ALA A 85 6.11 -1.74 19.85
N ASN A 86 5.18 -2.43 19.19
CA ASN A 86 4.28 -1.85 18.20
C ASN A 86 3.41 -0.76 18.82
N VAL A 87 2.74 -1.05 19.94
CA VAL A 87 1.88 -0.08 20.65
C VAL A 87 2.68 1.14 21.11
N LYS A 88 3.87 0.94 21.71
CA LYS A 88 4.74 2.05 22.15
C LYS A 88 5.19 2.91 20.96
N SER A 89 5.50 2.29 19.83
CA SER A 89 5.86 3.02 18.60
C SER A 89 4.67 3.81 18.04
N GLN A 90 3.45 3.26 18.11
CA GLN A 90 2.22 3.94 17.68
C GLN A 90 1.87 5.11 18.60
N MET A 91 2.01 4.96 19.91
CA MET A 91 1.82 6.06 20.87
C MET A 91 2.82 7.19 20.61
N LYS A 92 4.11 6.87 20.46
CA LYS A 92 5.13 7.88 20.14
C LYS A 92 4.86 8.59 18.81
N ARG A 93 4.42 7.86 17.78
CA ARG A 93 4.01 8.46 16.50
C ARG A 93 2.77 9.34 16.65
N ALA A 94 1.82 8.96 17.49
CA ALA A 94 0.64 9.76 17.75
C ALA A 94 0.97 11.05 18.52
N GLU A 95 1.91 11.01 19.47
CA GLU A 95 2.38 12.18 20.22
C GLU A 95 3.18 13.16 19.34
N SER A 96 3.99 12.63 18.42
CA SER A 96 4.79 13.46 17.50
C SER A 96 4.04 13.88 16.24
N ALA A 97 2.91 13.23 15.94
CA ALA A 97 2.01 13.65 14.87
C ALA A 97 1.02 14.69 15.41
N ALA A 98 1.40 15.97 15.32
CA ALA A 98 0.41 17.03 15.14
C ALA A 98 -0.57 16.60 14.02
N PRO A 99 -1.87 16.91 14.13
CA PRO A 99 -2.89 16.33 13.27
C PRO A 99 -2.69 16.85 11.85
N THR A 100 -1.98 16.11 11.03
CA THR A 100 -2.12 16.26 9.58
C THR A 100 -3.48 15.63 9.27
N PRO A 101 -4.49 16.41 8.86
CA PRO A 101 -5.79 15.86 8.58
C PRO A 101 -5.58 14.83 7.47
N ARG A 102 -6.08 13.61 7.71
CA ARG A 102 -6.31 12.65 6.65
C ARG A 102 -7.10 13.40 5.57
N ARG A 103 -6.44 13.76 4.47
CA ARG A 103 -7.07 14.40 3.34
C ARG A 103 -8.16 13.46 2.85
N LYS A 104 -9.38 13.85 3.20
CA LYS A 104 -10.61 13.47 2.53
C LYS A 104 -10.33 13.56 1.04
N SER A 105 -10.48 12.45 0.34
CA SER A 105 -10.52 12.40 -1.11
C SER A 105 -11.74 13.18 -1.58
N GLU A 106 -11.57 14.46 -1.86
CA GLU A 106 -12.59 15.31 -2.45
C GLU A 106 -11.89 16.31 -3.38
N GLY A 107 -12.23 16.26 -4.66
CA GLY A 107 -12.03 17.37 -5.59
C GLY A 107 -10.70 17.40 -6.33
N VAL A 108 -10.73 16.88 -7.55
CA VAL A 108 -9.99 17.30 -8.75
C VAL A 108 -9.24 18.63 -8.57
N ALA A 109 -7.92 18.56 -8.36
CA ALA A 109 -7.04 19.71 -8.54
C ALA A 109 -6.01 19.34 -9.61
N SER A 110 -6.35 19.74 -10.84
CA SER A 110 -5.47 19.81 -11.98
C SER A 110 -4.15 20.46 -11.56
N THR A 111 -3.09 19.65 -11.41
CA THR A 111 -1.75 20.19 -11.22
C THR A 111 -1.13 20.24 -12.60
N THR A 112 -1.22 21.42 -13.21
CA THR A 112 -0.37 21.84 -14.32
C THR A 112 1.08 21.60 -13.92
N VAL A 113 1.68 20.56 -14.50
CA VAL A 113 3.12 20.36 -14.48
C VAL A 113 3.72 21.50 -15.29
N ALA A 114 4.36 22.43 -14.58
CA ALA A 114 5.29 23.36 -15.21
C ALA A 114 6.41 22.51 -15.82
N SER A 115 6.46 22.51 -17.15
CA SER A 115 7.62 22.03 -17.91
C SER A 115 8.83 22.85 -17.48
N ASP A 116 9.75 22.24 -16.76
CA ASP A 116 11.13 22.72 -16.69
C ASP A 116 11.95 21.76 -17.55
N GLU A 117 12.26 22.25 -18.75
CA GLU A 117 13.12 21.54 -19.69
C GLU A 117 14.59 21.64 -19.26
N SER A 118 15.30 20.56 -19.58
CA SER A 118 16.74 20.52 -19.89
C SER A 118 17.75 20.28 -18.76
N GLY A 119 18.07 18.99 -18.60
CA GLY A 119 19.41 18.49 -18.29
C GLY A 119 19.40 17.00 -17.90
N PRO A 120 20.36 16.16 -18.35
CA PRO A 120 20.42 14.72 -18.02
C PRO A 120 20.78 14.44 -16.56
N ASN A 121 20.84 15.48 -15.73
CA ASN A 121 21.05 15.38 -14.30
C ASN A 121 19.69 15.10 -13.65
N LEU A 122 19.33 13.82 -13.62
CA LEU A 122 18.24 13.30 -12.80
C LEU A 122 18.43 13.79 -11.35
N ASN A 123 17.74 14.88 -11.01
CA ASN A 123 17.80 15.45 -9.69
C ASN A 123 17.10 14.49 -8.71
N LEU A 124 17.61 14.37 -7.48
CA LEU A 124 17.06 13.48 -6.45
C LEU A 124 15.54 13.69 -6.27
N LYS A 125 15.07 14.94 -6.37
CA LYS A 125 13.64 15.27 -6.31
C LYS A 125 12.80 14.59 -7.39
N HIS A 126 13.34 14.43 -8.60
CA HIS A 126 12.64 13.72 -9.69
C HIS A 126 12.57 12.22 -9.44
N LEU A 127 13.63 11.64 -8.86
CA LEU A 127 13.64 10.24 -8.45
C LEU A 127 12.64 9.98 -7.32
N GLU A 128 12.56 10.87 -6.33
CA GLU A 128 11.56 10.78 -5.26
C GLU A 128 10.13 10.85 -5.81
N ALA A 129 9.86 11.79 -6.73
CA ALA A 129 8.56 11.89 -7.40
C ALA A 129 8.23 10.64 -8.23
N ALA A 130 9.21 10.06 -8.94
CA ALA A 130 9.03 8.81 -9.69
C ALA A 130 8.73 7.62 -8.76
N VAL A 131 9.38 7.55 -7.60
CA VAL A 131 9.13 6.51 -6.60
C VAL A 131 7.74 6.66 -5.99
N GLU A 132 7.31 7.88 -5.69
CA GLU A 132 5.94 8.14 -5.21
C GLU A 132 4.89 7.76 -6.25
N PHE A 133 5.14 8.07 -7.52
CA PHE A 133 4.27 7.67 -8.62
C PHE A 133 4.12 6.14 -8.71
N VAL A 134 5.24 5.41 -8.69
CA VAL A 134 5.21 3.94 -8.72
C VAL A 134 4.49 3.36 -7.49
N LYS A 135 4.66 3.96 -6.31
CA LYS A 135 3.95 3.56 -5.09
C LYS A 135 2.44 3.79 -5.20
N LEU A 136 2.02 4.91 -5.80
CA LEU A 136 0.60 5.23 -6.02
C LEU A 136 -0.05 4.22 -6.97
N VAL A 137 0.66 3.85 -8.04
CA VAL A 137 0.18 2.89 -9.05
C VAL A 137 0.23 1.44 -8.52
N GLY A 138 1.06 1.16 -7.53
CA GLY A 138 1.14 -0.13 -6.84
C GLY A 138 2.06 -1.15 -7.52
N SER A 139 2.50 -0.92 -8.76
CA SER A 139 3.55 -1.70 -9.42
C SER A 139 4.27 -0.90 -10.51
N VAL A 140 5.54 -1.24 -10.78
CA VAL A 140 6.34 -0.63 -11.86
C VAL A 140 5.74 -0.94 -13.24
N GLN A 141 5.22 -2.15 -13.43
CA GLN A 141 4.65 -2.59 -14.70
C GLN A 141 3.36 -1.82 -15.04
N ALA A 142 2.49 -1.59 -14.06
CA ALA A 142 1.30 -0.76 -14.27
C ALA A 142 1.66 0.72 -14.51
N ALA A 143 2.72 1.23 -13.88
CA ALA A 143 3.23 2.59 -14.12
C ALA A 143 3.75 2.75 -15.56
N GLN A 144 4.47 1.75 -16.08
CA GLN A 144 4.90 1.71 -17.49
C GLN A 144 3.72 1.67 -18.45
N HIS A 145 2.72 0.83 -18.16
CA HIS A 145 1.53 0.74 -19.01
C HIS A 145 0.76 2.06 -19.06
N LEU A 146 0.63 2.78 -17.94
CA LEU A 146 0.03 4.11 -17.90
C LEU A 146 0.82 5.14 -18.72
N LEU A 147 2.15 5.11 -18.65
CA LEU A 147 3.00 6.01 -19.45
C LEU A 147 2.80 5.77 -20.95
N ILE A 148 2.71 4.51 -21.39
CA ILE A 148 2.43 4.15 -22.79
C ILE A 148 1.06 4.69 -23.22
N ILE A 149 0.03 4.58 -22.38
CA ILE A 149 -1.31 5.11 -22.67
C ILE A 149 -1.28 6.64 -22.80
N VAL A 150 -0.61 7.34 -21.88
CA VAL A 150 -0.48 8.80 -21.91
C VAL A 150 0.27 9.26 -23.17
N ASP A 151 1.32 8.54 -23.57
CA ASP A 151 2.09 8.87 -24.78
C ASP A 151 1.23 8.71 -26.04
N ARG A 152 0.41 7.66 -26.11
CA ARG A 152 -0.55 7.45 -27.20
C ARG A 152 -1.63 8.55 -27.28
N ILE A 153 -2.07 9.09 -26.14
CA ILE A 153 -3.03 10.20 -26.10
C ILE A 153 -2.37 11.51 -26.53
N LYS A 154 -1.10 11.73 -26.20
CA LYS A 154 -0.37 12.94 -26.58
C LYS A 154 0.09 12.96 -28.03
N GLY A 155 0.32 11.78 -28.63
CA GLY A 155 0.70 11.61 -30.03
C GLY A 155 -0.47 11.50 -31.01
N ALA A 156 -1.72 11.54 -30.53
CA ALA A 156 -2.95 11.55 -31.33
C ALA A 156 -3.57 12.95 -31.37
#